data_AF-A0A968HTG2-F1
#
_entry.id   AF-A0A968HTG2-F1
#
_cell.length_a   1.000
_cell.length_b   1.000
_cell.length_c   1.000
_cell.angle_alpha   90.00
_cell.angle_beta   90.00
_cell.angle_gamma   90.00
#
_symmetry.space_group_name_H-M   'P 1'
#
loop_
_entity.id
_entity.type
_entity.pdbx_description
1 polymer ?
#
loop_
_entity_poly.entity_id
_entity_poly.type
_entity_poly.pdbx_seq_one_letter_code
_entity_poly.pdbx_strand_id
1 'polypeptide(L)'
;MPFDPRSFGTPVYNLLSELKNQTGDNLARLRKQKSMAQELYTYLSNWGLMRLKAEAVILRDGREEPVTRFFACLEEISGTPNLNLENLKNLSADEYLGLTGLGLEIAREFSFWVSAIYRDVEGEDG
;
A
#
# COMPACT_ATOMS: atom_id res chain seq x y z
N MET A 1 20.10 12.04 -6.20
CA MET A 1 19.31 11.75 -7.42
C MET A 1 18.05 12.58 -7.36
N PRO A 2 17.62 13.28 -8.42
CA PRO A 2 16.38 14.04 -8.37
C PRO A 2 15.20 13.07 -8.27
N PHE A 3 14.27 13.35 -7.37
CA PHE A 3 13.02 12.63 -7.18
C PHE A 3 12.17 12.78 -8.44
N ASP A 4 11.92 11.68 -9.17
CA ASP A 4 10.95 11.67 -10.26
C ASP A 4 9.65 11.04 -9.74
N PRO A 5 8.56 11.80 -9.56
CA PRO A 5 7.26 11.25 -9.13
C PRO A 5 6.79 10.09 -10.02
N ARG A 6 7.22 10.05 -11.29
CA ARG A 6 6.90 8.96 -12.21
C ARG A 6 7.56 7.63 -11.85
N SER A 7 8.62 7.63 -11.03
CA SER A 7 9.27 6.38 -10.59
C SER A 7 8.35 5.51 -9.73
N PHE A 8 7.30 6.10 -9.12
CA PHE A 8 6.37 5.37 -8.25
C PHE A 8 4.99 5.21 -8.87
N GLY A 9 4.53 6.19 -9.66
CA GLY A 9 3.17 6.17 -10.22
C GLY A 9 2.90 4.95 -11.12
N THR A 10 3.82 4.60 -12.02
CA THR A 10 3.61 3.45 -12.94
C THR A 10 3.60 2.10 -12.20
N PRO A 11 4.57 1.78 -11.31
CA PRO A 11 4.51 0.55 -10.52
C PRO A 11 3.21 0.41 -9.71
N VAL A 12 2.79 1.48 -9.02
CA VAL A 12 1.57 1.47 -8.20
C VAL A 12 0.31 1.30 -9.05
N TYR A 13 0.23 2.01 -10.19
CA TYR A 13 -0.90 1.88 -11.12
C TYR A 13 -1.05 0.45 -11.64
N ASN A 14 0.04 -0.16 -12.11
CA ASN A 14 0.03 -1.52 -12.66
C ASN A 14 -0.44 -2.51 -11.60
N LEU A 15 0.13 -2.40 -10.40
CA LEU A 15 -0.16 -3.29 -9.29
C LEU A 15 -1.64 -3.19 -8.83
N LEU A 16 -2.20 -1.99 -8.76
CA LEU A 16 -3.61 -1.80 -8.38
C LEU A 16 -4.55 -2.28 -9.49
N SER A 17 -4.16 -2.08 -10.75
CA SER A 17 -4.91 -2.58 -11.91
C SER A 17 -4.93 -4.11 -11.94
N GLU A 18 -3.79 -4.75 -11.70
CA GLU A 18 -3.69 -6.20 -11.57
C GLU A 18 -4.51 -6.73 -10.40
N LEU A 19 -4.45 -6.09 -9.23
CA LEU A 19 -5.22 -6.48 -8.06
C LEU A 19 -6.73 -6.43 -8.35
N LYS A 20 -7.21 -5.33 -8.95
CA LYS A 20 -8.61 -5.20 -9.36
C LYS A 20 -9.01 -6.31 -10.34
N ASN A 21 -8.20 -6.54 -11.38
CA ASN A 21 -8.48 -7.55 -12.39
C ASN A 21 -8.51 -8.98 -11.81
N GLN A 22 -7.60 -9.30 -10.89
CA GLN A 22 -7.56 -10.60 -10.18
C GLN A 22 -8.78 -10.82 -9.29
N THR A 23 -9.34 -9.74 -8.75
CA THR A 23 -10.52 -9.79 -7.87
C THR A 23 -11.80 -10.04 -8.65
N GLY A 24 -11.83 -9.70 -9.95
CA GLY A 24 -13.00 -9.85 -10.81
C GLY A 24 -14.21 -9.06 -10.29
N ASP A 25 -15.41 -9.63 -10.43
CA ASP A 25 -16.67 -8.93 -10.12
C ASP A 25 -17.08 -8.99 -8.63
N ASN A 26 -16.16 -9.35 -7.73
CA ASN A 26 -16.45 -9.39 -6.29
C ASN A 26 -16.50 -7.97 -5.70
N LEU A 27 -17.65 -7.29 -5.87
CA LEU A 27 -17.83 -5.89 -5.48
C LEU A 27 -17.53 -5.63 -4.01
N ALA A 28 -17.92 -6.53 -3.11
CA ALA A 28 -17.68 -6.38 -1.67
C ALA A 28 -16.17 -6.37 -1.35
N ARG A 29 -15.39 -7.25 -2.01
CA ARG A 29 -13.93 -7.29 -1.86
C ARG A 29 -13.27 -6.07 -2.50
N LEU A 30 -13.71 -5.67 -3.69
CA LEU A 30 -13.23 -4.46 -4.38
C LEU A 30 -13.43 -3.19 -3.54
N ARG A 31 -14.59 -3.04 -2.88
CA ARG A 31 -14.86 -1.91 -1.98
C ARG A 31 -13.87 -1.86 -0.82
N LYS A 32 -13.59 -3.01 -0.20
CA LYS A 32 -12.62 -3.12 0.89
C LYS A 32 -11.20 -2.80 0.45
N GLN A 33 -10.79 -3.31 -0.71
CA GLN A 33 -9.49 -2.98 -1.30
C GLN A 33 -9.37 -1.47 -1.56
N LYS A 34 -10.43 -0.86 -2.13
CA LYS A 34 -10.48 0.57 -2.41
C LYS A 34 -10.30 1.40 -1.14
N SER A 35 -11.13 1.16 -0.12
CA SER A 35 -11.04 1.88 1.16
C SER A 35 -9.66 1.73 1.81
N MET A 36 -9.14 0.49 1.89
CA MET A 36 -7.82 0.28 2.48
C MET A 36 -6.72 1.00 1.71
N ALA A 37 -6.69 0.90 0.38
CA ALA A 37 -5.70 1.59 -0.44
C ALA A 37 -5.80 3.12 -0.32
N GLN A 38 -7.00 3.68 -0.19
CA GLN A 38 -7.20 5.12 0.06
C GLN A 38 -6.65 5.55 1.42
N GLU A 39 -6.82 4.70 2.45
CA GLU A 39 -6.46 5.00 3.83
C GLU A 39 -4.99 4.73 4.17
N LEU A 40 -4.23 4.04 3.31
CA LEU A 40 -2.83 3.67 3.55
C LEU A 40 -1.96 4.85 3.99
N TYR A 41 -2.07 5.99 3.32
CA TYR A 41 -1.27 7.18 3.65
C TYR A 41 -1.57 7.66 5.08
N THR A 42 -2.85 7.86 5.39
CA THR A 42 -3.31 8.33 6.71
C THR A 42 -2.93 7.35 7.81
N TYR A 43 -3.07 6.05 7.54
CA TYR A 43 -2.68 5.03 8.49
C TYR A 43 -1.18 5.09 8.75
N LEU A 44 -0.37 5.09 7.70
CA LEU A 44 1.08 5.08 7.79
C LEU A 44 1.61 6.35 8.48
N SER A 45 1.03 7.52 8.19
CA SER A 45 1.43 8.79 8.82
C SER A 45 1.17 8.81 10.32
N ASN A 46 0.15 8.09 10.79
CA ASN A 46 -0.24 8.07 12.20
C ASN A 46 0.47 6.97 12.98
N TRP A 47 0.72 5.82 12.35
CA TRP A 47 1.11 4.61 13.07
C TRP A 47 2.42 3.96 12.62
N GLY A 48 2.95 4.32 11.44
CA GLY A 48 4.20 3.79 10.92
C GLY A 48 4.11 2.37 10.33
N LEU A 49 5.20 1.96 9.66
CA LEU A 49 5.30 0.72 8.90
C LEU A 49 5.09 -0.53 9.78
N MET A 50 5.64 -0.53 11.00
CA MET A 50 5.58 -1.71 11.85
C MET A 50 4.14 -2.08 12.23
N ARG A 51 3.30 -1.09 12.56
CA ARG A 51 1.89 -1.35 12.89
C ARG A 51 1.09 -1.77 11.65
N LEU A 52 1.32 -1.10 10.53
CA LEU A 52 0.69 -1.46 9.26
C LEU A 52 1.01 -2.91 8.85
N LYS A 53 2.27 -3.34 9.00
CA LYS A 53 2.66 -4.73 8.73
C LYS A 53 1.98 -5.72 9.68
N ALA A 54 1.84 -5.37 10.95
CA ALA A 54 1.18 -6.22 11.93
C ALA A 54 -0.31 -6.40 11.60
N GLU A 55 -1.00 -5.33 11.20
CA GLU A 55 -2.40 -5.41 10.79
C GLU A 55 -2.60 -6.27 9.54
N ALA A 56 -1.69 -6.18 8.56
CA ALA A 56 -1.75 -7.00 7.36
C ALA A 56 -1.80 -8.51 7.64
N VAL A 57 -1.18 -8.97 8.75
CA VAL A 57 -1.18 -10.38 9.17
C VAL A 57 -2.51 -10.81 9.79
N ILE A 58 -3.26 -9.85 10.33
CA ILE A 58 -4.52 -10.09 11.06
C ILE A 58 -5.73 -9.95 10.13
N LEU A 59 -5.65 -9.06 9.14
CA LEU A 59 -6.69 -8.87 8.13
C LEU A 59 -6.93 -10.17 7.32
N ARG A 60 -8.20 -10.51 7.10
CA ARG A 60 -8.63 -11.71 6.35
C ARG A 60 -9.90 -11.45 5.55
N ASP A 61 -10.05 -10.23 5.04
CA ASP A 61 -11.32 -9.77 4.50
C ASP A 61 -11.21 -9.03 3.16
N GLY A 62 -10.02 -9.05 2.54
CA GLY A 62 -9.67 -8.36 1.30
C GLY A 62 -8.81 -7.11 1.52
N ARG A 63 -8.81 -6.54 2.74
CA ARG A 63 -7.97 -5.37 3.06
C ARG A 63 -6.50 -5.72 3.22
N GLU A 64 -6.17 -6.98 3.45
CA GLU A 64 -4.78 -7.44 3.48
C GLU A 64 -4.06 -7.28 2.13
N GLU A 65 -4.81 -7.28 1.02
CA GLU A 65 -4.22 -7.34 -0.33
C GLU A 65 -3.56 -6.01 -0.73
N PRO A 66 -4.20 -4.83 -0.61
CA PRO A 66 -3.52 -3.57 -0.87
C PRO A 66 -2.31 -3.36 0.04
N VAL A 67 -2.39 -3.77 1.31
CA VAL A 67 -1.25 -3.64 2.25
C VAL A 67 -0.10 -4.57 1.84
N THR A 68 -0.40 -5.80 1.45
CA THR A 68 0.61 -6.76 0.95
C THR A 68 1.30 -6.22 -0.29
N ARG A 69 0.51 -5.71 -1.23
CA ARG A 69 1.00 -5.10 -2.46
C ARG A 69 1.82 -3.83 -2.20
N PHE A 70 1.41 -3.01 -1.24
CA PHE A 70 2.18 -1.85 -0.77
C PHE A 70 3.58 -2.26 -0.28
N PHE A 71 3.68 -3.29 0.57
CA PHE A 71 4.99 -3.76 1.06
C PHE A 71 5.85 -4.34 -0.06
N ALA A 72 5.27 -5.06 -1.01
CA ALA A 72 6.02 -5.55 -2.18
C ALA A 72 6.61 -4.40 -3.00
N CYS A 73 5.84 -3.33 -3.23
CA CYS A 73 6.30 -2.13 -3.92
C CYS A 73 7.41 -1.41 -3.13
N LEU A 74 7.26 -1.30 -1.81
CA LEU A 74 8.27 -0.70 -0.94
C LEU A 74 9.57 -1.52 -0.94
N GLU A 75 9.50 -2.85 -0.89
CA GLU A 75 10.66 -3.75 -0.98
C GLU A 75 11.41 -3.56 -2.31
N GLU A 76 10.68 -3.53 -3.42
CA GLU A 76 11.25 -3.35 -4.77
C GLU A 76 11.94 -1.99 -4.91
N ILE A 77 11.27 -0.91 -4.53
CA ILE A 77 11.77 0.46 -4.71
C ILE A 77 12.92 0.76 -3.76
N SER A 78 12.82 0.34 -2.50
CA SER A 78 13.86 0.59 -1.51
C SER A 78 15.09 -0.30 -1.69
N GLY A 79 14.96 -1.40 -2.46
CA GLY A 79 15.97 -2.43 -2.52
C GLY A 79 16.15 -3.21 -1.20
N THR A 80 15.21 -3.05 -0.25
CA THR A 80 15.21 -3.75 1.04
C THR A 80 14.20 -4.89 0.98
N PRO A 81 14.62 -6.13 0.68
CA PRO A 81 13.69 -7.25 0.59
C PRO A 81 13.22 -7.71 1.97
N ASN A 82 12.13 -8.49 1.99
CA ASN A 82 11.62 -9.19 3.17
C ASN A 82 11.30 -8.24 4.35
N LEU A 83 10.54 -7.17 4.12
CA LEU A 83 10.02 -6.26 5.15
C LEU A 83 8.90 -6.93 5.97
N ASN A 84 9.26 -7.99 6.69
CA ASN A 84 8.43 -8.65 7.69
C ASN A 84 8.63 -8.00 9.08
N LEU A 85 7.81 -8.40 10.06
CA LEU A 85 7.85 -7.80 11.40
C LEU A 85 9.19 -7.98 12.11
N GLU A 86 9.92 -9.08 11.86
CA GLU A 86 11.22 -9.33 12.48
C GLU A 86 12.29 -8.41 11.87
N ASN A 87 12.34 -8.34 10.54
CA ASN A 87 13.30 -7.52 9.82
C ASN A 87 13.05 -6.02 10.06
N LEU A 88 11.79 -5.58 10.10
CA LEU A 88 11.45 -4.19 10.44
C LEU A 88 11.93 -3.79 11.85
N LYS A 89 11.92 -4.71 12.82
CA LYS A 89 12.43 -4.46 14.17
C LYS A 89 13.95 -4.36 14.24
N ASN A 90 14.65 -5.01 13.31
CA ASN A 90 16.10 -5.08 13.27
C ASN A 90 16.74 -3.90 12.50
N LEU A 91 15.93 -3.05 11.87
CA LEU A 91 16.40 -1.83 11.23
C LEU A 91 16.92 -0.83 12.28
N SER A 92 17.97 -0.10 11.91
CA SER A 92 18.35 1.10 12.65
C SER A 92 17.26 2.17 12.55
N ALA A 93 17.31 3.16 13.44
CA ALA A 93 16.36 4.28 13.43
C ALA A 93 16.38 5.02 12.09
N ASP A 94 17.56 5.26 11.52
CA ASP A 94 17.71 5.99 10.26
C ASP A 94 17.15 5.21 9.07
N GLU A 95 17.41 3.89 9.00
CA GLU A 95 16.85 3.02 7.96
C GLU A 95 15.33 2.96 8.04
N TYR A 96 14.79 2.80 9.26
CA TYR A 96 13.35 2.76 9.48
C TYR A 96 12.66 4.07 9.10
N LEU A 97 13.25 5.21 9.46
CA LEU A 97 12.73 6.53 9.10
C LEU A 97 12.81 6.78 7.60
N GLY A 98 13.91 6.40 6.95
CA GLY A 98 14.08 6.47 5.50
C GLY A 98 13.03 5.64 4.75
N LEU A 99 12.81 4.39 5.18
CA LEU A 99 11.77 3.51 4.64
C LEU A 99 10.36 4.06 4.91
N THR A 100 10.12 4.65 6.08
CA THR A 100 8.82 5.26 6.39
C THR A 100 8.55 6.45 5.48
N GLY A 101 9.55 7.31 5.24
CA GLY A 101 9.43 8.43 4.31
C GLY A 101 9.12 7.97 2.87
N LEU A 102 9.84 6.97 2.38
CA LEU A 102 9.56 6.37 1.07
C LEU A 102 8.17 5.72 1.02
N GLY A 103 7.80 5.00 2.09
CA GLY A 103 6.49 4.38 2.23
C GLY A 103 5.35 5.40 2.18
N LEU A 104 5.52 6.60 2.76
CA LEU A 104 4.52 7.66 2.68
C LEU A 104 4.32 8.17 1.24
N GLU A 105 5.39 8.29 0.47
CA GLU A 105 5.29 8.70 -0.95
C GLU A 105 4.62 7.61 -1.80
N ILE A 106 4.95 6.33 -1.57
CA ILE A 106 4.24 5.22 -2.24
C ILE A 106 2.76 5.19 -1.84
N ALA A 107 2.45 5.33 -0.54
CA ALA A 107 1.07 5.31 -0.05
C ALA A 107 0.24 6.46 -0.62
N ARG A 108 0.85 7.63 -0.86
CA ARG A 108 0.20 8.76 -1.54
C ARG A 108 -0.20 8.38 -2.97
N GLU A 109 0.67 7.70 -3.72
CA GLU A 109 0.35 7.20 -5.06
C GLU A 109 -0.78 6.17 -5.02
N PHE A 110 -0.83 5.30 -4.01
CA PHE A 110 -1.95 4.37 -3.82
C PHE A 110 -3.28 5.13 -3.68
N SER A 111 -3.35 6.12 -2.77
CA SER A 111 -4.55 6.93 -2.56
C SER A 111 -4.98 7.70 -3.83
N PHE A 112 -4.02 8.16 -4.63
CA PHE A 112 -4.28 8.83 -5.90
C PHE A 112 -4.85 7.87 -6.96
N TRP A 113 -4.12 6.80 -7.28
CA TRP A 113 -4.47 5.90 -8.39
C TRP A 113 -5.69 5.03 -8.12
N VAL A 114 -5.90 4.60 -6.87
CA VAL A 114 -7.06 3.76 -6.53
C VAL A 114 -8.38 4.45 -6.89
N SER A 115 -8.46 5.78 -6.74
CA SER A 115 -9.67 6.54 -7.08
C SER A 115 -10.00 6.48 -8.57
N ALA A 116 -8.98 6.45 -9.43
CA ALA A 116 -9.14 6.32 -10.87
C ALA A 116 -9.41 4.87 -11.32
N ILE A 117 -8.68 3.90 -10.74
CA ILE A 117 -8.75 2.48 -11.13
C ILE A 117 -10.05 1.83 -10.64
N TYR A 118 -10.50 2.17 -9.43
CA TYR A 118 -11.72 1.67 -8.79
C TYR A 118 -12.89 2.66 -8.93
N ARG A 119 -12.91 3.45 -10.02
CA ARG A 119 -13.95 4.47 -10.27
C ARG A 119 -15.37 3.91 -10.39
N ASP A 120 -15.48 2.68 -10.88
CA ASP A 120 -16.70 1.88 -11.08
C ASP A 120 -17.12 1.10 -9.84
N VAL A 121 -16.27 1.10 -8.81
CA VAL A 121 -16.56 0.51 -7.51
C VAL A 121 -17.14 1.63 -6.65
N GLU A 122 -18.46 1.80 -6.71
CA GLU A 122 -19.16 2.75 -5.86
C GLU A 122 -18.89 2.45 -4.39
N GLY A 123 -18.60 3.50 -3.61
CA GLY A 123 -18.52 3.39 -2.16
C GLY A 123 -19.89 2.99 -1.61
N GLU A 124 -19.94 2.25 -0.51
CA GLU A 124 -21.12 2.36 0.34
C GLU A 124 -21.08 3.78 0.90
N ASP A 125 -21.83 4.70 0.28
CA ASP A 125 -22.24 5.93 0.95
C ASP A 125 -23.13 5.50 2.13
N GLY A 126 -22.49 5.26 3.27
CA GLY A 126 -23.09 4.95 4.55
C GLY A 126 -22.72 5.99 5.59
#